data_AF-A0A370I6X9-F1
#
_entry.id   AF-A0A370I6X9-F1
#
_cell.length_a   1.000
_cell.length_b   1.000
_cell.length_c   1.000
_cell.angle_alpha   90.00
_cell.angle_beta   90.00
_cell.angle_gamma   90.00
#
_symmetry.space_group_name_H-M   'P 1'
#
loop_
_entity.id
_entity.type
_entity.pdbx_description
1 polymer ?
#
loop_
_entity_poly.entity_id
_entity_poly.type
_entity_poly.pdbx_seq_one_letter_code
_entity_poly.pdbx_strand_id
1 'polypeptide(L)'
;MMRKFLATAALAAGAALAVVPAAHADPNTDPNSYSLQNENFVVYTDPAVLQAKEAGKQVIVSPYGTSRPIACHDVPAGAPVDDCWQRDDFGWFPLSKTELPQIGTAWVHVV
;
A
#
# COMPACT_ATOMS: atom_id res chain seq x y z
N MET A 1 -11.40 57.64 -45.19
CA MET A 1 -11.41 56.61 -46.26
C MET A 1 -11.05 55.27 -45.63
N MET A 2 -11.82 54.23 -45.91
CA MET A 2 -11.79 52.90 -45.27
C MET A 2 -10.55 52.07 -45.62
N ARG A 3 -10.17 51.15 -44.71
CA ARG A 3 -9.94 49.69 -44.92
C ARG A 3 -9.49 49.11 -43.55
N LYS A 4 -10.40 48.46 -42.79
CA LYS A 4 -10.55 47.00 -42.64
C LYS A 4 -9.20 46.29 -42.50
N PHE A 5 -8.93 45.60 -41.38
CA PHE A 5 -8.59 44.17 -41.34
C PHE A 5 -8.72 43.65 -39.89
N LEU A 6 -9.52 42.59 -39.76
CA LEU A 6 -9.71 41.78 -38.55
C LEU A 6 -8.45 40.93 -38.33
N ALA A 7 -8.04 40.75 -37.07
CA ALA A 7 -7.11 39.69 -36.69
C ALA A 7 -7.61 39.03 -35.40
N THR A 8 -8.37 37.97 -35.61
CA THR A 8 -8.87 37.03 -34.60
C THR A 8 -7.70 36.19 -34.10
N ALA A 9 -7.27 36.38 -32.85
CA ALA A 9 -6.31 35.49 -32.19
C ALA A 9 -7.08 34.48 -31.33
N ALA A 10 -7.23 33.26 -31.85
CA ALA A 10 -7.79 32.13 -31.13
C ALA A 10 -6.84 31.70 -30.01
N LEU A 11 -7.28 31.82 -28.75
CA LEU A 11 -6.61 31.21 -27.61
C LEU A 11 -6.97 29.71 -27.56
N ALA A 12 -6.12 28.88 -28.17
CA ALA A 12 -6.09 27.44 -27.92
C ALA A 12 -5.38 27.20 -26.58
N ALA A 13 -6.13 27.24 -25.49
CA ALA A 13 -5.64 26.78 -24.19
C ALA A 13 -5.79 25.26 -24.12
N GLY A 14 -4.71 24.55 -24.43
CA GLY A 14 -4.57 23.14 -24.16
C GLY A 14 -4.55 22.89 -22.66
N ALA A 15 -5.63 22.31 -22.13
CA ALA A 15 -5.64 21.70 -20.81
C ALA A 15 -5.72 20.18 -21.00
N ALA A 16 -4.57 19.57 -21.24
CA ALA A 16 -4.38 18.14 -21.01
C ALA A 16 -4.31 17.94 -19.49
N LEU A 17 -5.47 17.97 -18.83
CA LEU A 17 -5.57 17.55 -17.43
C LEU A 17 -5.74 16.03 -17.43
N ALA A 18 -4.62 15.41 -17.03
CA ALA A 18 -4.42 14.03 -16.66
C ALA A 18 -5.71 13.24 -16.38
N VAL A 19 -5.81 12.09 -17.06
CA VAL A 19 -6.56 10.93 -16.59
C VAL A 19 -6.00 10.57 -15.21
N VAL A 20 -6.61 11.09 -14.16
CA VAL A 20 -6.46 10.54 -12.81
C VAL A 20 -7.55 9.48 -12.72
N PRO A 21 -7.24 8.17 -12.66
CA PRO A 21 -8.24 7.22 -12.18
C PRO A 21 -8.55 7.67 -10.76
N ALA A 22 -9.76 8.17 -10.54
CA ALA A 22 -10.28 8.36 -9.21
C ALA A 22 -10.46 6.96 -8.59
N ALA A 23 -9.38 6.43 -8.00
CA ALA A 23 -9.46 5.32 -7.07
C ALA A 23 -10.12 5.89 -5.80
N HIS A 24 -11.45 6.01 -5.84
CA HIS A 24 -12.23 6.21 -4.64
C HIS A 24 -12.06 4.95 -3.79
N ALA A 25 -11.35 5.09 -2.68
CA ALA A 25 -11.36 4.12 -1.60
C ALA A 25 -12.81 3.87 -1.19
N ASP A 26 -13.26 2.63 -1.27
CA ASP A 26 -14.45 2.18 -0.57
C ASP A 26 -14.14 2.33 0.93
N PRO A 27 -14.87 3.18 1.68
CA PRO A 27 -14.67 3.33 3.11
C PRO A 27 -15.24 2.08 3.79
N ASN A 28 -14.40 1.04 3.83
CA ASN A 28 -14.55 -0.21 4.54
C ASN A 28 -15.86 -0.38 5.33
N THR A 29 -16.83 -1.09 4.72
CA THR A 29 -18.08 -1.47 5.40
C THR A 29 -18.13 -2.96 5.77
N ASP A 30 -17.15 -3.77 5.37
CA ASP A 30 -17.05 -5.19 5.73
C ASP A 30 -15.91 -5.40 6.75
N PRO A 31 -16.22 -5.71 8.02
CA PRO A 31 -15.23 -5.99 9.06
C PRO A 31 -14.53 -7.35 8.89
N ASN A 32 -14.58 -7.96 7.70
CA ASN A 32 -13.79 -9.14 7.34
C ASN A 32 -13.01 -8.93 6.03
N SER A 33 -12.89 -7.70 5.56
CA SER A 33 -12.17 -7.36 4.33
C SER A 33 -10.66 -7.45 4.55
N TYR A 34 -9.95 -7.84 3.49
CA TYR A 34 -8.49 -7.88 3.48
C TYR A 34 -7.97 -7.07 2.30
N SER A 35 -6.94 -6.26 2.55
CA SER A 35 -6.26 -5.48 1.52
C SER A 35 -4.81 -5.93 1.35
N LEU A 36 -4.26 -5.75 0.15
CA LEU A 36 -2.85 -6.02 -0.12
C LEU A 36 -1.98 -4.94 0.52
N GLN A 37 -0.97 -5.37 1.27
CA GLN A 37 -0.16 -4.51 2.14
C GLN A 37 1.34 -4.65 1.87
N ASN A 38 1.77 -5.32 0.79
CA ASN A 38 3.18 -5.60 0.48
C ASN A 38 4.14 -4.43 0.68
N GLU A 39 3.73 -3.23 0.27
CA GLU A 39 4.55 -2.01 0.38
C GLU A 39 4.79 -1.56 1.82
N ASN A 40 3.97 -2.02 2.78
CA ASN A 40 4.08 -1.70 4.20
C ASN A 40 4.97 -2.67 4.97
N PHE A 41 5.59 -3.63 4.28
CA PHE A 41 6.48 -4.61 4.86
C PHE A 41 7.94 -4.42 4.42
N VAL A 42 8.84 -4.75 5.33
CA VAL A 42 10.28 -4.92 5.08
C VAL A 42 10.65 -6.36 5.40
N VAL A 43 11.47 -6.98 4.55
CA VAL A 43 11.93 -8.36 4.77
C VAL A 43 12.93 -8.38 5.92
N TYR A 44 12.83 -9.37 6.81
CA TYR A 44 13.68 -9.43 8.01
C TYR A 44 15.19 -9.49 7.74
N THR A 45 15.61 -9.94 6.56
CA THR A 45 17.02 -9.97 6.13
C THR A 45 17.50 -8.67 5.52
N ASP A 46 16.60 -7.73 5.24
CA ASP A 46 16.94 -6.42 4.69
C ASP A 46 17.49 -5.52 5.80
N PRO A 47 18.64 -4.83 5.61
CA PRO A 47 19.15 -3.87 6.59
C PRO A 47 18.15 -2.78 7.01
N ALA A 48 17.19 -2.43 6.15
CA ALA A 48 16.12 -1.49 6.45
C ALA A 48 15.21 -1.94 7.62
N VAL A 49 15.25 -3.23 8.00
CA VAL A 49 14.48 -3.76 9.13
C VAL A 49 14.78 -3.03 10.44
N LEU A 50 16.01 -2.56 10.62
CA LEU A 50 16.44 -1.85 11.83
C LEU A 50 15.76 -0.48 11.99
N GLN A 51 15.16 0.05 10.92
CA GLN A 51 14.43 1.31 10.90
C GLN A 51 12.94 1.11 10.58
N ALA A 52 12.45 -0.13 10.58
CA ALA A 52 11.09 -0.44 10.15
C ALA A 52 10.05 0.31 10.99
N LYS A 53 10.21 0.28 12.31
CA LYS A 53 9.32 0.96 13.27
C LYS A 53 9.27 2.47 13.03
N GLU A 54 10.42 3.11 12.88
CA GLU A 54 10.54 4.55 12.65
C GLU A 54 9.96 4.95 11.29
N ALA A 55 10.07 4.06 10.30
CA ALA A 55 9.49 4.24 8.96
C ALA A 55 7.99 3.89 8.88
N GLY A 56 7.36 3.47 9.99
CA GLY A 56 5.96 3.02 10.01
C GLY A 56 5.72 1.74 9.22
N LYS A 57 6.77 0.94 9.01
CA LYS A 57 6.74 -0.35 8.31
C LYS A 57 6.69 -1.50 9.32
N GLN A 58 6.15 -2.62 8.85
CA GLN A 58 6.10 -3.88 9.57
C GLN A 58 7.18 -4.82 9.02
N VAL A 59 7.54 -5.85 9.77
CA VAL A 59 8.56 -6.81 9.38
C VAL A 59 7.91 -8.12 8.93
N ILE A 60 8.33 -8.67 7.79
CA ILE A 60 7.91 -10.01 7.35
C ILE A 60 9.05 -11.01 7.58
N VAL A 61 8.77 -12.06 8.35
CA VAL A 61 9.66 -13.20 8.60
C VAL A 61 9.06 -14.42 7.92
N SER A 62 9.32 -14.56 6.64
CA SER A 62 8.81 -15.63 5.78
C SER A 62 9.83 -15.98 4.71
N PRO A 63 9.88 -17.25 4.23
CA PRO A 63 10.72 -17.64 3.09
C PRO A 63 10.45 -16.82 1.82
N TYR A 64 9.26 -16.23 1.71
CA TYR A 64 8.81 -15.50 0.54
C TYR A 64 9.04 -13.99 0.63
N GLY A 65 9.35 -13.46 1.82
CA GLY A 65 9.54 -12.02 2.05
C GLY A 65 8.36 -11.20 1.52
N THR A 66 8.64 -10.12 0.78
CA THR A 66 7.62 -9.28 0.13
C THR A 66 7.37 -9.65 -1.34
N SER A 67 8.02 -10.69 -1.86
CA SER A 67 7.89 -11.14 -3.26
C SER A 67 6.54 -11.80 -3.57
N ARG A 68 5.80 -12.18 -2.53
CA ARG A 68 4.46 -12.74 -2.64
C ARG A 68 3.43 -11.86 -1.96
N PRO A 69 2.16 -11.86 -2.42
CA PRO A 69 1.09 -11.07 -1.82
C PRO A 69 0.99 -11.26 -0.31
N ILE A 70 0.96 -10.14 0.42
CA ILE A 70 0.67 -10.08 1.85
C ILE A 70 -0.65 -9.31 1.97
N ALA A 71 -1.65 -9.95 2.54
CA ALA A 71 -2.95 -9.35 2.76
C ALA A 71 -3.20 -9.25 4.26
N CYS A 72 -3.63 -8.10 4.73
CA CYS A 72 -3.98 -7.92 6.14
C CYS A 72 -5.42 -7.49 6.27
N HIS A 73 -6.00 -7.86 7.40
CA HIS A 73 -7.35 -7.50 7.77
C HIS A 73 -7.44 -5.98 7.89
N ASP A 74 -8.45 -5.42 7.24
CA ASP A 74 -8.64 -3.98 7.27
C ASP A 74 -9.19 -3.55 8.62
N VAL A 75 -8.48 -2.61 9.24
CA VAL A 75 -8.87 -2.05 10.53
C VAL A 75 -9.18 -0.56 10.38
N PRO A 76 -10.03 0.02 11.26
CA PRO A 76 -10.28 1.46 11.27
C PRO A 76 -8.96 2.25 11.36
N ALA A 77 -8.92 3.43 10.76
CA ALA A 77 -7.74 4.28 10.76
C ALA A 77 -7.19 4.49 12.18
N GLY A 78 -5.93 4.10 12.41
CA GLY A 78 -5.25 4.21 13.70
C GLY A 78 -5.40 3.00 14.62
N ALA A 79 -6.19 1.99 14.26
CA ALA A 79 -6.20 0.70 14.94
C ALA A 79 -5.02 -0.18 14.47
N PRO A 80 -4.46 -1.02 15.36
CA PRO A 80 -3.42 -1.96 14.96
C PRO A 80 -4.01 -3.09 14.13
N VAL A 81 -3.32 -3.47 13.06
CA VAL A 81 -3.62 -4.67 12.29
C VAL A 81 -3.46 -5.90 13.18
N ASP A 82 -4.46 -6.79 13.17
CA ASP A 82 -4.56 -7.95 14.05
C ASP A 82 -4.47 -9.29 13.33
N ASP A 83 -4.79 -9.35 12.04
CA ASP A 83 -4.61 -10.54 11.20
C ASP A 83 -3.93 -10.21 9.86
N CYS A 84 -2.94 -11.02 9.49
CA CYS A 84 -2.28 -10.96 8.19
C CYS A 84 -2.02 -12.36 7.66
N TRP A 85 -2.19 -12.48 6.34
CA TRP A 85 -2.00 -13.69 5.57
C TRP A 85 -0.99 -13.43 4.47
N GLN A 86 -0.27 -14.47 4.09
CA GLN A 86 0.60 -14.44 2.92
C GLN A 86 0.21 -15.55 1.96
N ARG A 87 0.35 -15.27 0.66
CA ARG A 87 0.11 -16.25 -0.39
C ARG A 87 1.39 -16.94 -0.80
N ASP A 88 1.36 -18.25 -0.95
CA ASP A 88 2.39 -19.04 -1.64
C ASP A 88 1.82 -19.73 -2.89
N ASP A 89 2.54 -20.73 -3.38
CA ASP A 89 2.13 -21.50 -4.55
C ASP A 89 1.00 -22.51 -4.25
N PHE A 90 0.67 -22.75 -2.97
CA PHE A 90 -0.35 -23.68 -2.49
C PHE A 90 -1.60 -22.99 -1.96
N GLY A 91 -1.53 -21.71 -1.57
CA GLY A 91 -2.68 -20.96 -1.10
C GLY A 91 -2.31 -19.77 -0.22
N TRP A 92 -3.26 -19.36 0.61
CA TRP A 92 -3.05 -18.37 1.66
C TRP A 92 -2.76 -19.10 2.98
N PHE A 93 -1.79 -18.61 3.73
CA PHE A 93 -1.47 -19.09 5.07
C PHE A 93 -1.40 -17.92 6.06
N PRO A 94 -1.79 -18.13 7.32
CA PRO A 94 -1.78 -17.08 8.33
C PRO A 94 -0.35 -16.78 8.79
N LEU A 95 -0.11 -15.54 9.18
CA LEU A 95 1.13 -15.09 9.80
C LEU A 95 0.92 -14.85 11.29
N SER A 96 1.89 -15.26 12.11
CA SER A 96 1.86 -15.00 13.55
C SER A 96 2.41 -13.61 13.86
N LYS A 97 1.61 -12.78 14.53
CA LYS A 97 2.03 -11.46 14.99
C LYS A 97 2.95 -11.56 16.21
N THR A 98 4.11 -10.92 16.14
CA THR A 98 5.09 -10.80 17.23
C THR A 98 5.55 -9.36 17.35
N GLU A 99 5.46 -8.77 18.55
CA GLU A 99 5.96 -7.42 18.81
C GLU A 99 7.42 -7.46 19.26
N LEU A 100 8.30 -6.76 18.54
CA LEU A 100 9.72 -6.69 18.84
C LEU A 100 10.09 -5.27 19.27
N PRO A 101 10.66 -5.05 20.47
CA PRO A 101 10.86 -3.71 21.04
C PRO A 101 11.61 -2.72 20.12
N GLN A 102 12.59 -3.21 19.38
CA GLN A 102 13.50 -2.40 18.56
C GLN A 102 13.03 -2.21 17.12
N ILE A 103 12.33 -3.19 16.52
CA ILE A 103 11.99 -3.16 15.09
C ILE A 103 10.47 -3.11 14.82
N GLY A 104 9.65 -3.14 15.86
CA GLY A 104 8.20 -3.03 15.76
C GLY A 104 7.50 -4.38 15.53
N THR A 105 6.34 -4.34 14.89
CA THR A 105 5.52 -5.52 14.61
C THR A 105 6.17 -6.39 13.53
N ALA A 106 6.42 -7.65 13.87
CA ALA A 106 6.85 -8.69 12.96
C ALA A 106 5.75 -9.72 12.73
N TRP A 107 5.61 -10.15 11.48
CA TRP A 107 4.68 -11.18 11.05
C TRP A 107 5.47 -12.40 10.59
N VAL A 108 5.28 -13.51 11.29
CA VAL A 108 6.14 -14.68 11.21
C VAL A 108 5.38 -15.85 10.62
N HIS A 109 5.93 -16.46 9.58
CA HIS A 109 5.46 -17.76 9.12
C HIS A 109 5.90 -18.83 10.13
N VAL A 110 4.92 -19.46 10.79
CA VAL A 110 5.14 -20.56 11.74
C VAL A 110 4.69 -21.85 11.07
N VAL A 111 5.58 -22.84 11.01
CA VAL A 111 5.32 -24.19 10.49
C VAL A 111 5.01 -25.18 11.60
#